data_AF-A0A2T2W6N9-F1
#
_entry.id   AF-A0A2T2W6N9-F1
#
_cell.length_a   1.000
_cell.length_b   1.000
_cell.length_c   1.000
_cell.angle_alpha   90.00
_cell.angle_beta   90.00
_cell.angle_gamma   90.00
#
_symmetry.space_group_name_H-M   'P 1'
#
loop_
_entity.id
_entity.type
_entity.pdbx_description
1 polymer ?
#
loop_
_entity_poly.entity_id
_entity_poly.type
_entity_poly.pdbx_seq_one_letter_code
_entity_poly.pdbx_strand_id
1 'polypeptide(L)'
;MKTLYEPAVAHQHAPPTGQVLKGQYAGAYRSDKGKIKGLLLQAGEHEYTVKLPKYLRPMLVRELTPGEFVQVWAYPEDDRWRAINVLPLPACEAEALQQQWEAFLPPPSSPIKAQPKRLCIEVCTKGKCYKQGGKQIHSALQDAVEADPNLSHISIKGTGCMKACKHGPNLRLPNGRMLHSPTPAEALSQVKPYP
;
A
#
# COMPACT_ATOMS: atom_id res chain seq x y z
N MET A 1 0.29 17.55 66.93
CA MET A 1 0.66 16.46 66.00
C MET A 1 -0.34 16.47 64.84
N LYS A 2 0.10 16.82 63.63
CA LYS A 2 -0.71 16.80 62.39
C LYS A 2 -0.33 15.57 61.57
N THR A 3 -1.32 14.86 61.04
CA THR A 3 -1.28 14.06 59.79
C THR A 3 -2.75 13.66 59.53
N LEU A 4 -3.47 14.45 58.74
CA LEU A 4 -3.62 14.34 57.27
C LEU A 4 -4.37 13.06 56.87
N TYR A 5 -5.70 13.11 56.97
CA TYR A 5 -6.58 12.29 56.14
C TYR A 5 -6.92 13.14 54.92
N GLU A 6 -6.21 12.90 53.82
CA GLU A 6 -6.53 13.45 52.51
C GLU A 6 -7.59 12.54 51.88
N PRO A 7 -8.81 13.05 51.57
CA PRO A 7 -9.79 12.24 50.86
C PRO A 7 -9.30 12.03 49.43
N ALA A 8 -9.31 10.78 48.98
CA ALA A 8 -9.05 10.44 47.59
C ALA A 8 -10.03 11.22 46.69
N VAL A 9 -9.49 12.17 45.92
CA VAL A 9 -10.22 12.91 44.90
C VAL A 9 -10.65 11.89 43.85
N ALA A 10 -11.93 11.53 43.85
CA ALA A 10 -12.52 10.77 42.76
C ALA A 10 -12.45 11.62 41.50
N HIS A 11 -11.45 11.37 40.65
CA HIS A 11 -11.45 11.90 39.29
C HIS A 11 -12.67 11.33 38.58
N GLN A 12 -13.69 12.18 38.42
CA GLN A 12 -14.84 11.91 37.58
C GLN A 12 -14.36 11.88 36.12
N HIS A 13 -13.86 10.72 35.68
CA HIS A 13 -13.74 10.46 34.25
C HIS A 13 -15.17 10.24 33.74
N ALA A 14 -15.69 11.23 32.99
CA ALA A 14 -16.86 11.01 32.17
C ALA A 14 -16.64 9.72 31.35
N PRO A 15 -17.63 8.81 31.27
CA PRO A 15 -17.47 7.58 30.52
C PRO A 15 -17.06 7.93 29.09
N PRO A 16 -16.00 7.31 28.56
CA PRO A 16 -15.49 7.69 27.25
C PRO A 16 -16.58 7.42 26.21
N THR A 17 -16.99 8.47 25.50
CA THR A 17 -18.05 8.36 24.49
C THR A 17 -17.51 7.61 23.29
N GLY A 18 -18.11 6.45 22.99
CA GLY A 18 -17.77 5.65 21.82
C GLY A 18 -18.10 6.40 20.54
N GLN A 19 -17.21 6.31 19.55
CA GLN A 19 -17.34 6.90 18.23
C GLN A 19 -17.11 5.85 17.16
N VAL A 20 -17.65 6.10 15.96
CA VAL A 20 -17.41 5.26 14.79
C VAL A 20 -16.38 5.96 13.92
N LEU A 21 -15.17 5.41 13.87
CA LEU A 21 -14.15 5.84 12.93
C LEU A 21 -14.34 5.09 11.62
N LYS A 22 -14.29 5.78 10.49
CA LYS A 22 -14.36 5.17 9.15
C LYS A 22 -13.10 5.51 8.39
N GLY A 23 -12.52 4.53 7.69
CA GLY A 23 -11.28 4.73 6.97
C GLY A 23 -10.73 3.45 6.36
N GLN A 24 -9.56 3.55 5.74
CA GLN A 24 -8.86 2.41 5.16
C GLN A 24 -7.95 1.76 6.18
N TYR A 25 -7.95 0.43 6.20
CA TYR A 25 -6.95 -0.33 6.94
C TYR A 25 -5.57 -0.13 6.29
N ALA A 26 -4.66 0.58 6.95
CA ALA A 26 -3.32 0.83 6.42
C ALA A 26 -2.33 -0.30 6.76
N GLY A 27 -2.51 -0.95 7.92
CA GLY A 27 -1.64 -2.04 8.33
C GLY A 27 -1.78 -2.41 9.80
N ALA A 28 -1.06 -3.45 10.23
CA ALA A 28 -1.14 -3.95 11.60
C ALA A 28 -0.28 -3.13 12.57
N TYR A 29 -0.87 -2.64 13.66
CA TYR A 29 -0.13 -2.11 14.81
C TYR A 29 0.43 -3.27 15.64
N ARG A 30 1.75 -3.32 15.81
CA ARG A 30 2.48 -4.40 16.49
C ARG A 30 3.21 -3.91 17.73
N SER A 31 3.39 -4.80 18.71
CA SER A 31 4.32 -4.56 19.83
C SER A 31 5.78 -4.74 19.39
N ASP A 32 6.71 -4.31 20.23
CA ASP A 32 8.17 -4.51 20.04
C ASP A 32 8.57 -5.96 19.80
N LYS A 33 7.81 -6.93 20.36
CA LYS A 33 7.99 -8.37 20.13
C LYS A 33 7.32 -8.90 18.85
N GLY A 34 6.91 -8.02 17.92
CA GLY A 34 6.26 -8.35 16.65
C GLY A 34 4.79 -8.80 16.72
N LYS A 35 4.22 -9.02 17.91
CA LYS A 35 2.82 -9.44 18.09
C LYS A 35 1.85 -8.35 17.67
N ILE A 36 0.81 -8.71 16.92
CA ILE A 36 -0.27 -7.79 16.54
C ILE A 36 -1.03 -7.36 17.79
N LYS A 37 -1.21 -6.05 17.92
CA LYS A 37 -1.92 -5.39 19.02
C LYS A 37 -3.15 -4.63 18.52
N GLY A 38 -3.16 -4.25 17.24
CA GLY A 38 -4.20 -3.43 16.68
C GLY A 38 -4.04 -3.20 15.19
N LEU A 39 -4.62 -2.10 14.71
CA LEU A 39 -4.56 -1.63 13.34
C LEU A 39 -4.17 -0.15 13.26
N LEU A 40 -3.64 0.22 12.11
CA LEU A 40 -3.48 1.59 11.66
C LEU A 40 -4.65 1.87 10.71
N LEU A 41 -5.41 2.93 11.00
CA LEU A 41 -6.58 3.35 10.23
C LEU A 41 -6.27 4.69 9.57
N GLN A 42 -6.20 4.71 8.24
CA GLN A 42 -6.10 5.95 7.48
C GLN A 42 -7.49 6.56 7.32
N ALA A 43 -7.67 7.81 7.72
CA ALA A 43 -8.91 8.56 7.60
C ALA A 43 -8.60 9.97 7.06
N GLY A 44 -8.73 10.12 5.74
CA GLY A 44 -8.35 11.36 5.04
C GLY A 44 -6.84 11.55 5.12
N GLU A 45 -6.40 12.69 5.66
CA GLU A 45 -4.98 13.00 5.89
C GLU A 45 -4.44 12.42 7.21
N HIS A 46 -5.31 11.94 8.10
CA HIS A 46 -4.93 11.48 9.42
C HIS A 46 -4.79 9.96 9.49
N GLU A 47 -3.75 9.48 10.18
CA GLU A 47 -3.60 8.08 10.55
C GLU A 47 -3.88 7.90 12.04
N TYR A 48 -4.79 6.98 12.38
CA TYR A 48 -5.14 6.64 13.75
C TYR A 48 -4.56 5.27 14.14
N THR A 49 -3.88 5.22 15.28
CA THR A 49 -3.54 3.95 15.93
C THR A 49 -4.73 3.43 16.73
N VAL A 50 -5.26 2.27 16.32
CA VAL A 50 -6.40 1.62 16.99
C VAL A 50 -5.96 0.32 17.63
N LYS A 51 -5.97 0.27 18.95
CA LYS A 51 -5.67 -0.93 19.74
C LYS A 51 -6.86 -1.86 19.75
N LEU A 52 -6.63 -3.12 19.36
CA LEU A 52 -7.66 -4.15 19.34
C LEU A 52 -7.74 -4.94 20.66
N PRO A 53 -8.96 -5.25 21.12
CA PRO A 53 -9.21 -6.29 22.10
C PRO A 53 -8.56 -7.61 21.67
N LYS A 54 -8.16 -8.43 22.64
CA LYS A 54 -7.44 -9.70 22.37
C LYS A 54 -8.21 -10.61 21.41
N TYR A 55 -9.54 -10.64 21.51
CA TYR A 55 -10.40 -11.50 20.70
C TYR A 55 -10.52 -11.06 19.23
N LEU A 56 -10.29 -9.78 18.89
CA LEU A 56 -10.33 -9.29 17.51
C LEU A 56 -9.01 -9.45 16.74
N ARG A 57 -7.89 -9.72 17.44
CA ARG A 57 -6.57 -9.81 16.81
C ARG A 57 -6.41 -10.98 15.81
N PRO A 58 -6.96 -12.18 16.06
CA PRO A 58 -6.89 -13.28 15.09
C PRO A 58 -7.61 -12.95 13.79
N MET A 59 -8.75 -12.27 13.86
CA MET A 59 -9.53 -11.85 12.69
C MET A 59 -8.69 -10.95 11.76
N LEU A 60 -7.97 -9.98 12.33
CA LEU A 60 -7.13 -9.07 11.55
C LEU A 60 -6.00 -9.77 10.79
N VAL A 61 -5.48 -10.90 11.29
CA VAL A 61 -4.49 -11.71 10.57
C VAL A 61 -5.09 -12.42 9.36
N ARG A 62 -6.39 -12.73 9.42
CA ARG A 62 -7.06 -13.64 8.48
C ARG A 62 -7.86 -12.91 7.42
N GLU A 63 -8.43 -11.76 7.74
CA GLU A 63 -9.54 -11.19 6.96
C GLU A 63 -9.28 -9.78 6.42
N LEU A 64 -8.40 -8.97 7.04
CA LEU A 64 -8.18 -7.60 6.59
C LEU A 64 -6.99 -7.49 5.65
N THR A 65 -7.24 -6.93 4.47
CA THR A 65 -6.21 -6.58 3.48
C THR A 65 -5.95 -5.08 3.51
N PRO A 66 -4.68 -4.62 3.50
CA PRO A 66 -4.39 -3.19 3.42
C PRO A 66 -5.12 -2.52 2.24
N GLY A 67 -5.76 -1.37 2.51
CA GLY A 67 -6.60 -0.62 1.56
C GLY A 67 -8.10 -0.89 1.70
N GLU A 68 -8.53 -1.92 2.44
CA GLU A 68 -9.96 -2.16 2.69
C GLU A 68 -10.56 -1.09 3.60
N PHE A 69 -11.72 -0.57 3.22
CA PHE A 69 -12.48 0.35 4.05
C PHE A 69 -13.18 -0.41 5.17
N VAL A 70 -13.01 0.10 6.39
CA VAL A 70 -13.60 -0.46 7.60
C VAL A 70 -14.25 0.64 8.42
N GLN A 71 -15.24 0.25 9.21
CA GLN A 71 -15.74 1.03 10.33
C GLN A 71 -15.29 0.42 11.65
N VAL A 72 -14.80 1.26 12.54
CA VAL A 72 -14.25 0.89 13.84
C VAL A 72 -15.08 1.60 14.90
N TRP A 73 -15.80 0.82 15.70
CA TRP A 73 -16.40 1.33 16.93
C TRP A 73 -15.31 1.40 17.97
N ALA A 74 -14.97 2.59 18.44
CA ALA A 74 -13.85 2.80 19.36
C ALA A 74 -14.12 3.94 20.33
N TYR A 75 -13.35 3.99 21.40
CA TYR A 75 -13.28 5.13 22.30
C TYR A 75 -11.86 5.68 22.37
N PRO A 76 -11.68 7.00 22.60
CA PRO A 76 -10.36 7.57 22.76
C PRO A 76 -9.69 7.02 24.03
N GLU A 77 -8.39 6.70 23.94
CA GLU A 77 -7.54 6.19 25.01
C GLU A 77 -6.17 6.89 24.89
N ASP A 78 -5.99 8.03 25.56
CA ASP A 78 -4.78 8.87 25.45
C ASP A 78 -4.44 9.23 23.98
N ASP A 79 -3.24 8.88 23.49
CA ASP A 79 -2.78 9.12 22.12
C ASP A 79 -3.26 8.08 21.09
N ARG A 80 -4.17 7.18 21.48
CA ARG A 80 -4.66 6.11 20.62
C ARG A 80 -6.16 5.91 20.79
N TRP A 81 -6.70 5.02 19.97
CA TRP A 81 -8.09 4.57 20.07
C TRP A 81 -8.14 3.14 20.56
N ARG A 82 -9.17 2.80 21.32
CA ARG A 82 -9.44 1.43 21.71
C ARG A 82 -10.70 0.93 21.06
N ALA A 83 -10.55 -0.06 20.19
CA ALA A 83 -11.66 -0.65 19.47
C ALA A 83 -12.54 -1.51 20.37
N ILE A 84 -13.83 -1.48 20.07
CA ILE A 84 -14.89 -2.35 20.53
C ILE A 84 -15.20 -3.37 19.43
N ASN A 85 -15.38 -2.89 18.19
CA ASN A 85 -15.65 -3.74 17.04
C ASN A 85 -15.04 -3.16 15.75
N VAL A 86 -14.77 -4.02 14.78
CA VAL A 86 -14.32 -3.66 13.44
C VAL A 86 -15.16 -4.42 12.44
N LEU A 87 -15.77 -3.71 11.51
CA LEU A 87 -16.58 -4.29 10.43
C LEU A 87 -16.12 -3.72 9.09
N PRO A 88 -16.17 -4.51 8.00
CA PRO A 88 -16.06 -3.97 6.66
C PRO A 88 -17.07 -2.84 6.45
N LEU A 89 -16.66 -1.79 5.77
CA LEU A 89 -17.57 -0.71 5.40
C LEU A 89 -18.38 -1.15 4.16
N PRO A 90 -19.72 -0.94 4.13
CA PRO A 90 -20.51 -1.24 2.94
C PRO A 90 -19.97 -0.53 1.69
N ALA A 91 -20.01 -1.19 0.53
CA ALA A 91 -19.39 -0.69 -0.69
C ALA A 91 -19.86 0.73 -1.07
N CYS A 92 -21.17 1.01 -0.96
CA CYS A 92 -21.72 2.34 -1.24
C CYS A 92 -21.17 3.43 -0.30
N GLU A 93 -20.98 3.10 0.98
CA GLU A 93 -20.40 4.03 1.95
C GLU A 93 -18.91 4.21 1.75
N ALA A 94 -18.20 3.15 1.36
CA ALA A 94 -16.78 3.19 1.02
C ALA A 94 -16.52 4.07 -0.22
N GLU A 95 -17.33 3.91 -1.27
CA GLU A 95 -17.27 4.75 -2.47
C GLU A 95 -17.51 6.24 -2.15
N ALA A 96 -18.53 6.53 -1.33
CA ALA A 96 -18.82 7.90 -0.90
C ALA A 96 -17.66 8.50 -0.09
N LEU A 97 -17.09 7.74 0.84
CA LEU A 97 -15.95 8.19 1.66
C LEU A 97 -14.70 8.42 0.80
N GLN A 98 -14.47 7.56 -0.19
CA GLN A 98 -13.38 7.70 -1.13
C GLN A 98 -13.54 8.95 -2.01
N GLN A 99 -14.73 9.19 -2.56
CA GLN A 99 -15.02 10.40 -3.33
C GLN A 99 -14.84 11.67 -2.49
N GLN A 100 -15.24 11.64 -1.22
CA GLN A 100 -15.02 12.76 -0.30
C GLN A 100 -13.53 13.05 -0.10
N TRP A 101 -12.69 12.01 0.09
CA TRP A 101 -11.24 12.21 0.19
C TRP A 101 -10.62 12.73 -1.11
N GLU A 102 -11.05 12.20 -2.25
CA GLU A 102 -10.60 12.65 -3.57
C GLU A 102 -11.00 14.10 -3.84
N ALA A 103 -12.10 14.59 -3.27
CA ALA A 103 -12.52 15.99 -3.37
C ALA A 103 -11.69 16.97 -2.51
N PHE A 104 -10.97 16.49 -1.48
CA PHE A 104 -10.02 17.30 -0.70
C PHE A 104 -8.63 17.37 -1.33
N LEU A 105 -8.32 16.47 -2.26
CA LEU A 105 -7.13 16.59 -3.08
C LEU A 105 -7.36 17.70 -4.12
N PRO A 106 -6.34 18.52 -4.45
CA PRO A 106 -6.44 19.45 -5.57
C PRO A 106 -6.92 18.66 -6.79
N PRO A 107 -7.84 19.22 -7.61
CA PRO A 107 -8.50 18.48 -8.68
C PRO A 107 -7.43 17.75 -9.47
N PRO A 108 -7.54 16.42 -9.63
CA PRO A 108 -6.59 15.68 -10.43
C PRO A 108 -6.56 16.37 -11.80
N SER A 109 -5.37 16.78 -12.23
CA SER A 109 -5.16 17.27 -13.57
C SER A 109 -5.57 16.15 -14.54
N SER A 110 -6.81 16.24 -15.03
CA SER A 110 -7.46 15.35 -15.99
C SER A 110 -7.77 13.91 -15.50
N PRO A 111 -8.83 13.28 -16.05
CA PRO A 111 -9.32 12.00 -15.56
C PRO A 111 -8.31 10.89 -15.83
N ILE A 112 -7.80 10.28 -14.75
CA ILE A 112 -7.16 8.96 -14.85
C ILE A 112 -8.29 7.97 -15.11
N LYS A 113 -8.57 7.74 -16.39
CA LYS A 113 -9.16 6.48 -16.86
C LYS A 113 -8.42 5.36 -16.16
N ALA A 114 -9.15 4.42 -15.56
CA ALA A 114 -8.60 3.19 -15.00
C ALA A 114 -7.51 2.66 -15.95
N GLN A 115 -6.25 2.86 -15.58
CA GLN A 115 -5.14 2.47 -16.44
C GLN A 115 -5.21 0.94 -16.50
N PRO A 116 -5.35 0.34 -17.69
CA PRO A 116 -5.25 -1.11 -17.80
C PRO A 116 -3.94 -1.53 -17.12
N LYS A 117 -3.97 -2.63 -16.34
CA LYS A 117 -2.82 -3.14 -15.56
C LYS A 117 -1.56 -3.08 -16.42
N ARG A 118 -0.71 -2.07 -16.20
CA ARG A 118 0.45 -1.85 -17.07
C ARG A 118 1.38 -3.04 -16.92
N LEU A 119 1.67 -3.72 -18.02
CA LEU A 119 2.57 -4.85 -18.09
C LEU A 119 4.00 -4.34 -17.85
N CYS A 120 4.60 -4.72 -16.73
CA CYS A 120 5.92 -4.23 -16.32
C CYS A 120 7.04 -5.13 -16.83
N ILE A 121 7.99 -4.57 -17.59
CA ILE A 121 9.28 -5.17 -17.92
C ILE A 121 10.32 -4.62 -16.96
N GLU A 122 10.97 -5.51 -16.22
CA GLU A 122 12.06 -5.16 -15.30
C GLU A 122 13.42 -5.37 -15.96
N VAL A 123 14.29 -4.36 -15.97
CA VAL A 123 15.63 -4.42 -16.56
C VAL A 123 16.69 -4.35 -15.47
N CYS A 124 17.62 -5.30 -15.45
CA CYS A 124 18.75 -5.29 -14.51
C CYS A 124 19.74 -4.15 -14.85
N THR A 125 19.76 -3.10 -14.04
CA THR A 125 20.60 -1.90 -14.24
C THR A 125 21.81 -1.86 -13.30
N LYS A 126 22.27 -3.01 -12.79
CA LYS A 126 23.41 -3.10 -11.86
C LYS A 126 24.54 -4.00 -12.38
N GLY A 127 25.73 -3.78 -11.85
CA GLY A 127 26.89 -4.67 -12.02
C GLY A 127 27.28 -4.91 -13.48
N LYS A 128 27.51 -6.18 -13.84
CA LYS A 128 27.90 -6.57 -15.20
C LYS A 128 26.80 -6.28 -16.23
N CYS A 129 25.53 -6.49 -15.89
CA CYS A 129 24.41 -6.22 -16.81
C CYS A 129 24.38 -4.76 -17.25
N TYR A 130 24.62 -3.82 -16.32
CA TYR A 130 24.69 -2.40 -16.66
C TYR A 130 25.81 -2.10 -17.67
N LYS A 131 27.00 -2.68 -17.47
CA LYS A 131 28.17 -2.51 -18.34
C LYS A 131 28.06 -3.24 -19.68
N GLN A 132 27.32 -4.35 -19.72
CA GLN A 132 27.08 -5.17 -20.93
C GLN A 132 25.90 -4.65 -21.79
N GLY A 133 25.42 -3.44 -21.50
CA GLY A 133 24.40 -2.78 -22.30
C GLY A 133 23.00 -2.75 -21.69
N GLY A 134 22.85 -3.10 -20.41
CA GLY A 134 21.61 -2.93 -19.67
C GLY A 134 21.15 -1.47 -19.60
N LYS A 135 22.08 -0.51 -19.62
CA LYS A 135 21.73 0.92 -19.74
C LYS A 135 21.11 1.24 -21.10
N GLN A 136 21.71 0.75 -22.19
CA GLN A 136 21.23 1.00 -23.55
C GLN A 136 19.87 0.34 -23.77
N ILE A 137 19.70 -0.91 -23.33
CA ILE A 137 18.41 -1.61 -23.42
C ILE A 137 17.33 -0.91 -22.60
N HIS A 138 17.63 -0.44 -21.38
CA HIS A 138 16.65 0.30 -20.57
C HIS A 138 16.19 1.58 -21.29
N SER A 139 17.13 2.39 -21.81
CA SER A 139 16.79 3.61 -22.55
C SER A 139 15.99 3.30 -23.81
N ALA A 140 16.46 2.37 -24.64
CA ALA A 140 15.80 2.03 -25.89
C ALA A 140 14.37 1.47 -25.69
N LEU A 141 14.14 0.74 -24.60
CA LEU A 141 12.80 0.28 -24.24
C LEU A 141 11.90 1.42 -23.76
N GLN A 142 12.44 2.38 -23.01
CA GLN A 142 11.70 3.58 -22.62
C GLN A 142 11.31 4.40 -23.85
N ASP A 143 12.28 4.70 -24.72
CA ASP A 143 12.08 5.48 -25.94
C ASP A 143 11.03 4.81 -26.86
N ALA A 144 11.08 3.48 -27.00
CA ALA A 144 10.12 2.73 -27.80
C ALA A 144 8.69 2.79 -27.24
N VAL A 145 8.53 2.68 -25.91
CA VAL A 145 7.22 2.79 -25.24
C VAL A 145 6.67 4.21 -25.29
N GLU A 146 7.53 5.22 -25.21
CA GLU A 146 7.14 6.63 -25.31
C GLU A 146 6.77 7.05 -26.75
N ALA A 147 7.44 6.47 -27.75
CA ALA A 147 7.20 6.78 -29.16
C ALA A 147 5.95 6.11 -29.75
N ASP A 148 5.48 4.99 -29.19
CA ASP A 148 4.32 4.24 -29.70
C ASP A 148 3.13 4.25 -28.71
N PRO A 149 2.05 5.00 -29.01
CA PRO A 149 0.83 5.00 -28.20
C PRO A 149 0.22 3.62 -27.97
N ASN A 150 0.45 2.65 -28.86
CA ASN A 150 -0.04 1.28 -28.70
C ASN A 150 0.68 0.53 -27.57
N LEU A 151 1.89 0.95 -27.19
CA LEU A 151 2.68 0.38 -26.11
C LEU A 151 2.44 1.08 -24.76
N SER A 152 1.49 2.03 -24.69
CA SER A 152 1.15 2.78 -23.46
C SER A 152 0.71 1.90 -22.26
N HIS A 153 0.34 0.65 -22.53
CA HIS A 153 0.01 -0.37 -21.55
C HIS A 153 1.24 -1.12 -21.00
N ILE A 154 2.46 -0.81 -21.45
CA ILE A 154 3.71 -1.41 -21.00
C ILE A 154 4.47 -0.37 -20.16
N SER A 155 5.11 -0.81 -19.07
CA SER A 155 6.01 0.03 -18.26
C SER A 155 7.39 -0.60 -18.16
N ILE A 156 8.43 0.23 -18.17
CA ILE A 156 9.83 -0.21 -18.08
C ILE A 156 10.38 0.22 -16.72
N LYS A 157 10.93 -0.72 -15.95
CA LYS A 157 11.49 -0.46 -14.61
C LYS A 157 12.92 -0.96 -14.49
N GLY A 158 13.82 -0.12 -14.01
CA GLY A 158 15.15 -0.55 -13.59
C GLY A 158 15.13 -1.30 -12.26
N THR A 159 15.88 -2.41 -12.16
CA THR A 159 15.98 -3.22 -10.93
C THR A 159 17.43 -3.51 -10.52
N GLY A 160 17.56 -4.06 -9.31
CA GLY A 160 18.82 -4.59 -8.80
C GLY A 160 19.31 -5.85 -9.53
N CYS A 161 20.38 -6.46 -9.00
CA CYS A 161 21.00 -7.65 -9.58
C CYS A 161 20.02 -8.84 -9.61
N MET A 162 19.83 -9.42 -10.80
CA MET A 162 19.01 -10.62 -11.02
C MET A 162 19.79 -11.94 -10.88
N LYS A 163 21.02 -11.91 -10.36
CA LYS A 163 21.93 -13.05 -10.13
C LYS A 163 22.30 -13.89 -11.36
N ALA A 164 21.90 -13.49 -12.57
CA ALA A 164 22.26 -14.13 -13.84
C ALA A 164 23.32 -13.33 -14.62
N CYS A 165 24.27 -12.69 -13.92
CA CYS A 165 25.22 -11.73 -14.53
C CYS A 165 26.11 -12.30 -15.65
N LYS A 166 26.22 -13.63 -15.78
CA LYS A 166 26.99 -14.28 -16.85
C LYS A 166 26.27 -14.22 -18.22
N HIS A 167 24.95 -14.10 -18.21
CA HIS A 167 24.09 -14.03 -19.39
C HIS A 167 23.46 -12.64 -19.57
N GLY A 168 24.07 -11.63 -18.94
CA GLY A 168 23.57 -10.26 -18.98
C GLY A 168 23.73 -9.61 -20.36
N PRO A 169 22.92 -8.58 -20.67
CA PRO A 169 21.90 -7.94 -19.82
C PRO A 169 20.66 -8.81 -19.55
N ASN A 170 20.08 -8.71 -18.35
CA ASN A 170 18.95 -9.54 -17.93
C ASN A 170 17.68 -8.72 -17.78
N LEU A 171 16.55 -9.26 -18.24
CA LEU A 171 15.23 -8.65 -18.12
C LEU A 171 14.23 -9.66 -17.55
N ARG A 172 13.24 -9.21 -16.78
CA ARG A 172 12.10 -10.02 -16.33
C ARG A 172 10.83 -9.47 -16.96
N LEU A 173 10.08 -10.36 -17.61
CA LEU A 173 8.78 -10.07 -18.21
C LEU A 173 7.66 -10.09 -17.16
N PRO A 174 6.48 -9.53 -17.46
CA PRO A 174 5.33 -9.52 -16.55
C PRO A 174 4.88 -10.91 -16.07
N ASN A 175 5.10 -11.94 -16.89
CA ASN A 175 4.80 -13.34 -16.56
C ASN A 175 5.89 -14.04 -15.73
N GLY A 176 6.89 -13.29 -15.26
CA GLY A 176 8.01 -13.80 -14.45
C GLY A 176 9.14 -14.47 -15.25
N ARG A 177 8.99 -14.66 -16.57
CA ARG A 177 10.06 -15.21 -17.42
C ARG A 177 11.23 -14.23 -17.51
N MET A 178 12.44 -14.78 -17.50
CA MET A 178 13.67 -14.00 -17.64
C MET A 178 14.21 -14.11 -19.06
N LEU A 179 14.60 -12.98 -19.64
CA LEU A 179 15.29 -12.89 -20.93
C LEU A 179 16.76 -12.53 -20.69
N HIS A 180 17.63 -13.16 -21.47
CA HIS A 180 19.07 -13.02 -21.41
C HIS A 180 19.58 -12.39 -22.71
N SER A 181 20.30 -11.29 -22.59
CA SER A 181 20.82 -10.49 -23.70
C SER A 181 19.79 -10.18 -24.81
N PRO A 182 18.52 -9.82 -24.50
CA PRO A 182 17.54 -9.58 -25.53
C PRO A 182 17.79 -8.25 -26.25
N THR A 183 17.36 -8.17 -27.50
CA THR A 183 17.15 -6.90 -28.19
C THR A 183 15.86 -6.22 -27.67
N PRO A 184 15.73 -4.88 -27.80
CA PRO A 184 14.50 -4.18 -27.42
C PRO A 184 13.25 -4.72 -28.13
N ALA A 185 13.37 -5.04 -29.42
CA ALA A 185 12.27 -5.61 -30.21
C ALA A 185 11.83 -6.98 -29.70
N GLU A 186 12.77 -7.87 -29.35
CA GLU A 186 12.45 -9.18 -28.76
C GLU A 186 11.75 -9.03 -27.42
N ALA A 187 12.21 -8.13 -26.55
CA ALA A 187 11.60 -7.90 -25.25
C ALA A 187 10.14 -7.40 -25.38
N LEU A 188 9.88 -6.46 -26.29
CA LEU A 188 8.53 -5.93 -26.54
C LEU A 188 7.60 -6.97 -27.18
N SER A 189 8.08 -7.77 -28.13
CA SER A 189 7.27 -8.81 -28.80
C SER A 189 6.75 -9.90 -27.85
N GLN A 190 7.40 -10.08 -26.70
CA GLN A 190 7.05 -11.08 -25.68
C GLN A 190 6.01 -10.55 -24.68
N VAL A 191 5.67 -9.26 -24.75
CA VAL A 191 4.65 -8.62 -23.93
C VAL A 191 3.39 -8.45 -24.77
N LYS A 192 2.47 -9.41 -24.65
CA LYS A 192 1.15 -9.34 -25.30
C LYS A 192 0.13 -8.75 -24.33
N PRO A 193 -0.77 -7.85 -24.77
CA PRO A 193 -1.92 -7.45 -23.97
C PRO A 193 -2.74 -8.69 -23.61
N TYR A 194 -3.23 -8.73 -22.37
CA TYR A 194 -4.15 -9.78 -21.93
C TYR A 194 -5.49 -9.58 -22.68
N PRO A 195 -6.06 -10.63 -23.30
CA PRO A 195 -7.37 -10.53 -23.95
C PRO A 195 -8.49 -10.23 -22.96
#